data_AF-A0A7Y2EED9-F1
#
_entry.id   AF-A0A7Y2EED9-F1
#
_cell.length_a   1.000
_cell.length_b   1.000
_cell.length_c   1.000
_cell.angle_alpha   90.00
_cell.angle_beta   90.00
_cell.angle_gamma   90.00
#
_symmetry.space_group_name_H-M   'P 1'
#
loop_
_entity.id
_entity.type
_entity.pdbx_description
1 polymer ?
#
loop_
_entity_poly.entity_id
_entity_poly.type
_entity_poly.pdbx_seq_one_letter_code
_entity_poly.pdbx_strand_id
1 'polypeptide(L)' 'MKEAQIHEYATSLLTAHGRAAEAEAAKRARELDDEGKEQEAADWRRIRAAITSMRGPAES' A
#
# COMPACT_ATOMS: atom_id res chain seq x y z
N MET A 1 -10.12 -0.50 -5.84
CA MET A 1 -10.32 0.76 -5.08
C MET A 1 -10.05 1.99 -5.99
N LYS A 2 -10.63 3.18 -5.72
CA LYS A 2 -10.33 4.41 -6.49
C LYS A 2 -8.98 5.01 -6.05
N GLU A 3 -8.26 5.70 -6.94
CA GLU A 3 -6.94 6.31 -6.64
C GLU A 3 -6.97 7.24 -5.41
N ALA A 4 -7.98 8.08 -5.28
CA ALA A 4 -8.13 8.96 -4.10
C ALA A 4 -8.20 8.16 -2.78
N GLN A 5 -8.90 7.03 -2.77
CA GLN A 5 -8.98 6.14 -1.60
C GLN A 5 -7.62 5.46 -1.34
N ILE A 6 -6.90 5.05 -2.38
CA ILE A 6 -5.55 4.48 -2.25
C ILE A 6 -4.60 5.49 -1.58
N HIS A 7 -4.61 6.74 -2.03
CA HIS A 7 -3.76 7.80 -1.47
C HIS A 7 -4.15 8.16 -0.02
N GLU A 8 -5.45 8.23 0.29
CA GLU A 8 -5.93 8.48 1.65
C GLU A 8 -5.53 7.34 2.60
N TYR A 9 -5.66 6.09 2.14
CA TYR A 9 -5.26 4.92 2.91
C TYR A 9 -3.74 4.87 3.10
N ALA A 10 -2.96 5.13 2.05
CA ALA A 10 -1.50 5.21 2.11
C ALA A 10 -1.03 6.28 3.10
N THR A 11 -1.66 7.47 3.09
CA THR A 11 -1.35 8.57 4.01
C THR A 11 -1.69 8.18 5.45
N SER A 12 -2.85 7.57 5.66
CA SER A 12 -3.29 7.12 6.99
C SER A 12 -2.35 6.04 7.55
N LEU A 13 -1.97 5.06 6.71
CA LEU A 13 -1.07 3.98 7.08
C LEU A 13 0.33 4.51 7.40
N LEU A 14 0.85 5.43 6.56
CA LEU A 14 2.13 6.09 6.77
C LEU A 14 2.15 6.96 8.02
N THR A 15 1.04 7.63 8.34
CA THR A 15 0.91 8.45 9.56
C THR A 15 0.84 7.57 10.81
N ALA A 16 0.11 6.45 10.75
CA ALA A 16 -0.07 5.55 11.89
C ALA A 16 1.15 4.66 12.17
N HIS A 17 1.80 4.13 11.12
CA HIS A 17 2.87 3.12 11.22
C HIS A 17 4.24 3.65 10.80
N GLY A 18 4.33 4.86 10.24
CA GLY A 18 5.58 5.45 9.78
C GLY A 18 6.29 4.55 8.76
N ARG A 19 7.56 4.24 9.02
CA ARG A 19 8.38 3.40 8.14
C ARG A 19 7.89 1.95 8.01
N ALA A 20 7.09 1.46 8.96
CA ALA A 20 6.53 0.12 8.91
C ALA A 20 5.33 -0.01 7.95
N ALA A 21 4.73 1.12 7.52
CA ALA A 21 3.56 1.13 6.66
C ALA A 21 3.78 0.38 5.33
N GLU A 22 4.96 0.54 4.72
CA GLU A 22 5.28 -0.16 3.47
C GLU A 22 5.36 -1.68 3.65
N ALA A 23 5.95 -2.13 4.77
CA ALA A 23 6.08 -3.55 5.09
C ALA A 23 4.71 -4.18 5.42
N GLU A 24 3.86 -3.47 6.15
CA GLU A 24 2.48 -3.88 6.42
C GLU A 24 1.66 -4.00 5.13
N ALA A 25 1.73 -2.99 4.25
CA ALA A 25 1.04 -3.06 2.96
C ALA A 25 1.56 -4.21 2.07
N ALA A 26 2.87 -4.46 2.09
CA ALA A 26 3.48 -5.59 1.36
C ALA A 26 3.02 -6.95 1.92
N LYS A 27 3.02 -7.10 3.25
CA LYS A 27 2.56 -8.31 3.93
C LYS A 27 1.10 -8.57 3.61
N ARG A 28 0.24 -7.56 3.70
CA ARG A 28 -1.19 -7.70 3.45
C ARG A 28 -1.50 -8.08 2.01
N ALA A 29 -0.78 -7.49 1.05
CA ALA A 29 -0.88 -7.89 -0.34
C ALA A 29 -0.53 -9.37 -0.55
N ARG A 30 0.46 -9.91 0.18
CA ARG A 30 0.87 -11.31 0.10
C ARG A 30 -0.13 -12.25 0.75
N GLU A 31 -0.66 -11.89 1.93
CA GLU A 31 -1.69 -12.67 2.62
C GLU A 31 -2.95 -12.81 1.74
N LEU A 32 -3.39 -11.72 1.12
CA LEU A 32 -4.56 -11.72 0.24
C LEU A 32 -4.34 -12.52 -1.06
N ASP A 33 -3.12 -12.51 -1.59
CA ASP A 33 -2.74 -13.32 -2.76
C ASP A 33 -2.83 -14.82 -2.43
N ASP A 34 -2.36 -15.22 -1.24
CA ASP A 34 -2.44 -16.59 -0.73
C ASP A 34 -3.90 -17.02 -0.47
N GLU A 35 -4.74 -16.10 -0.01
CA GLU A 35 -6.19 -16.30 0.16
C GLU A 35 -6.96 -16.32 -1.18
N GLY A 36 -6.31 -16.11 -2.33
CA GLY A 36 -6.95 -16.04 -3.65
C GLY A 36 -7.73 -14.75 -3.91
N LYS A 37 -7.52 -13.71 -3.08
CA LYS A 37 -8.15 -12.38 -3.18
C LYS A 37 -7.30 -11.44 -4.02
N GLU A 38 -7.08 -11.79 -5.28
CA GLU A 38 -6.20 -11.09 -6.20
C GLU A 38 -6.56 -9.59 -6.37
N GLN A 39 -7.86 -9.28 -6.36
CA GLN A 39 -8.36 -7.91 -6.50
C GLN A 39 -7.96 -7.03 -5.30
N GLU A 40 -8.07 -7.56 -4.09
CA GLU A 40 -7.68 -6.87 -2.86
C GLU A 40 -6.14 -6.78 -2.78
N ALA A 41 -5.44 -7.87 -3.13
CA ALA A 41 -3.97 -7.86 -3.22
C ALA A 41 -3.46 -6.77 -4.18
N ALA A 42 -4.12 -6.57 -5.32
CA ALA A 42 -3.80 -5.50 -6.26
C ALA A 42 -4.02 -4.10 -5.66
N ASP A 43 -5.07 -3.90 -4.87
CA ASP A 43 -5.31 -2.64 -4.18
C ASP A 43 -4.21 -2.37 -3.12
N TRP A 44 -3.79 -3.38 -2.35
CA TRP A 44 -2.68 -3.24 -1.40
C TRP A 44 -1.33 -2.97 -2.07
N ARG A 45 -1.07 -3.55 -3.25
CA ARG A 45 0.12 -3.23 -4.06
C ARG A 45 0.12 -1.76 -4.48
N ARG A 46 -1.03 -1.20 -4.86
CA ARG A 46 -1.19 0.23 -5.18
C ARG A 46 -0.98 1.13 -3.95
N ILE A 47 -1.52 0.74 -2.79
CA ILE A 47 -1.29 1.44 -1.51
C ILE A 47 0.20 1.47 -1.18
N ARG A 48 0.89 0.33 -1.30
CA ARG A 48 2.34 0.24 -1.09
C ARG A 48 3.10 1.18 -2.03
N ALA A 49 2.77 1.20 -3.32
CA ALA A 49 3.40 2.08 -4.29
C ALA A 49 3.20 3.58 -3.94
N ALA A 50 1.99 3.96 -3.49
CA ALA A 50 1.72 5.31 -3.01
C ALA A 50 2.54 5.65 -1.76
N ILE A 51 2.67 4.74 -0.79
CA ILE A 51 3.51 4.92 0.41
C ILE A 51 4.97 5.12 0.02
N THR A 52 5.50 4.29 -0.89
CA THR A 52 6.88 4.43 -1.37
C THR A 52 7.07 5.78 -2.08
N SER A 53 6.13 6.19 -2.93
CA SER A 53 6.16 7.49 -3.62
C SER A 53 6.12 8.68 -2.63
N MET A 54 5.30 8.60 -1.57
CA MET A 54 5.21 9.63 -0.53
C MET A 54 6.48 9.79 0.31
N ARG A 55 7.32 8.75 0.41
CA ARG A 55 8.55 8.77 1.22
C ARG A 55 9.74 9.43 0.52
N GLY A 56 9.58 9.91 -0.72
CA GLY A 56 10.66 10.46 -1.53
C GLY A 56 11.35 9.40 -2.39
N PRO A 57 12.17 9.80 -3.38
CA PRO A 57 11.98 9.20 -4.69
C PRO A 57 13.03 8.17 -5.09
N ALA A 58 12.58 7.07 -5.67
CA ALA A 58 13.17 6.63 -6.93
C ALA A 58 12.21 7.15 -8.02
N GLU A 59 12.53 8.35 -8.46
CA GLU A 59 11.88 9.11 -9.52
C GLU A 59 11.62 8.21 -10.75
N SER A 60 10.48 8.42 -11.40
CA SER A 60 10.40 8.39 -12.86
C SER A 60 10.10 9.80 -13.33
#